data_AF-A0A6B0XXA2-F1
#
_entry.id   AF-A0A6B0XXA2-F1
#
_cell.length_a   1.000
_cell.length_b   1.000
_cell.length_c   1.000
_cell.angle_alpha   90.00
_cell.angle_beta   90.00
_cell.angle_gamma   90.00
#
_symmetry.space_group_name_H-M   'P 1'
#
loop_
_entity.id
_entity.type
_entity.pdbx_description
1 polymer ?
#
loop_
_entity_poly.entity_id
_entity_poly.type
_entity_poly.pdbx_seq_one_letter_code
_entity_poly.pdbx_strand_id
1 'polypeptide(L)'
;MTRVDVPPEMLRWACERAGYDVGDLAKSVPQLRAWVQRERLPTLKQLEKLAKVTHTPLGYLFLPEPPEERLPVQDFRTVPDAVRGRPSPDLLDTLHTMRRRQEWLRESLVESDAEPLAFVASARLADDPDAVGREMRRALGLDAG
;
A
#
# COMPACT_ATOMS: atom_id res chain seq x y z
N MET A 1 -33.46 0.52 -7.43
CA MET A 1 -32.00 0.59 -7.17
C MET A 1 -31.28 -0.12 -8.29
N THR A 2 -30.37 0.55 -8.98
CA THR A 2 -29.58 -0.02 -10.08
C THR A 2 -28.64 -1.10 -9.53
N ARG A 3 -28.69 -2.29 -10.14
CA ARG A 3 -27.74 -3.37 -9.87
C ARG A 3 -26.58 -3.25 -10.85
N VAL A 4 -25.40 -3.63 -10.42
CA VAL A 4 -24.18 -3.53 -11.21
C VAL A 4 -23.61 -4.92 -11.40
N ASP A 5 -23.28 -5.25 -12.64
CA ASP A 5 -22.59 -6.50 -12.94
C ASP A 5 -21.10 -6.34 -12.60
N VAL A 6 -20.58 -7.30 -11.85
CA VAL A 6 -19.19 -7.33 -11.37
C VAL A 6 -18.68 -8.75 -11.53
N PRO A 7 -17.49 -8.95 -12.12
CA PRO A 7 -16.91 -10.29 -12.25
C PRO A 7 -16.77 -10.98 -10.87
N PRO A 8 -17.25 -12.23 -10.71
CA PRO A 8 -17.08 -12.96 -9.45
C PRO A 8 -15.62 -13.13 -9.02
N GLU A 9 -14.69 -13.18 -9.97
CA GLU A 9 -13.25 -13.21 -9.71
C GLU A 9 -12.77 -11.94 -8.98
N MET A 10 -13.30 -10.77 -9.31
CA MET A 10 -12.99 -9.53 -8.61
C MET A 10 -13.51 -9.54 -7.17
N LEU A 11 -14.69 -10.12 -6.94
CA LEU A 11 -15.24 -10.28 -5.59
C LEU A 11 -14.40 -11.22 -4.73
N ARG A 12 -13.96 -12.37 -5.29
CA ARG A 12 -13.07 -13.31 -4.59
C ARG A 12 -11.71 -12.68 -4.32
N TRP A 13 -11.12 -12.07 -5.35
CA TRP A 13 -9.84 -11.38 -5.23
C TRP A 13 -9.86 -10.31 -4.14
N ALA A 14 -10.91 -9.49 -4.05
CA ALA A 14 -11.01 -8.48 -3.00
C ALA A 14 -11.05 -9.09 -1.58
N CYS A 15 -11.65 -10.27 -1.42
CA CYS A 15 -11.66 -11.00 -0.14
C CYS A 15 -10.27 -11.55 0.19
N GLU A 16 -9.67 -12.29 -0.75
CA GLU A 16 -8.35 -12.92 -0.59
C GLU A 16 -7.27 -11.88 -0.31
N ARG A 17 -7.30 -10.76 -1.04
CA ARG A 17 -6.42 -9.61 -0.84
C ARG A 17 -6.50 -9.04 0.57
N ALA A 18 -7.70 -8.99 1.14
CA ALA A 18 -7.94 -8.52 2.50
C ALA A 18 -7.68 -9.60 3.56
N GLY A 19 -7.23 -10.80 3.18
CA GLY A 19 -6.95 -11.91 4.09
C GLY A 19 -8.20 -12.64 4.57
N TYR A 20 -9.33 -12.52 3.87
CA TYR A 20 -10.58 -13.19 4.20
C TYR A 20 -10.95 -14.24 3.15
N ASP A 21 -11.50 -15.37 3.58
CA ASP A 21 -12.32 -16.18 2.68
C ASP A 21 -13.69 -15.53 2.48
N VAL A 22 -14.33 -15.82 1.35
CA VAL A 22 -15.70 -15.40 1.03
C VAL A 22 -16.66 -15.81 2.13
N GLY A 23 -16.47 -16.99 2.74
CA GLY A 23 -17.30 -17.48 3.83
C GLY A 23 -17.23 -16.61 5.08
N ASP A 24 -16.05 -16.12 5.44
CA ASP A 24 -15.86 -15.26 6.61
C ASP A 24 -16.41 -13.87 6.38
N LEU A 25 -16.15 -13.29 5.21
CA LEU A 25 -16.66 -11.98 4.86
C LEU A 25 -18.19 -11.97 4.68
N ALA A 26 -18.80 -13.11 4.34
CA ALA A 26 -20.24 -13.24 4.28
C ALA A 26 -20.93 -13.01 5.64
N LYS A 27 -20.22 -13.13 6.78
CA LYS A 27 -20.78 -12.79 8.10
C LYS A 27 -21.09 -11.29 8.22
N SER A 28 -20.27 -10.43 7.60
CA SER A 28 -20.44 -8.96 7.60
C SER A 28 -21.10 -8.42 6.32
N VAL A 29 -21.02 -9.18 5.23
CA VAL A 29 -21.62 -8.92 3.92
C VAL A 29 -22.48 -10.14 3.48
N PRO A 30 -23.70 -10.31 4.03
CA PRO A 30 -24.49 -11.55 3.86
C PRO A 30 -24.78 -11.98 2.43
N GLN A 31 -24.85 -11.04 1.48
CA GLN A 31 -25.18 -11.34 0.09
C GLN A 31 -23.96 -11.70 -0.78
N LEU A 32 -22.75 -11.65 -0.22
CA LEU A 32 -21.51 -11.87 -0.96
C LEU A 32 -21.48 -13.24 -1.67
N ARG A 33 -21.96 -14.30 -1.01
CA ARG A 33 -22.03 -15.65 -1.63
C ARG A 33 -22.91 -15.67 -2.87
N ALA A 34 -24.09 -15.07 -2.79
CA ALA A 34 -25.03 -14.97 -3.91
C ALA A 34 -24.47 -14.13 -5.07
N TRP A 35 -23.63 -13.13 -4.78
CA TRP A 35 -22.95 -12.34 -5.81
C TRP A 35 -21.86 -13.16 -6.51
N VAL A 36 -21.05 -13.89 -5.75
CA VAL A 36 -19.99 -14.77 -6.28
C VAL A 36 -20.57 -15.91 -7.12
N GLN A 37 -21.74 -16.43 -6.76
CA GLN A 37 -22.48 -17.46 -7.51
C GLN A 37 -23.31 -16.90 -8.67
N ARG A 38 -23.34 -15.57 -8.86
CA ARG A 38 -24.18 -14.85 -9.84
C ARG A 38 -25.68 -15.07 -9.69
N GLU A 39 -26.14 -15.54 -8.54
CA GLU A 39 -27.57 -15.68 -8.22
C GLU A 39 -28.24 -14.31 -8.03
N ARG A 40 -27.46 -13.30 -7.64
CA ARG A 40 -27.92 -11.94 -7.45
C ARG A 40 -26.81 -10.95 -7.77
N LEU A 41 -27.16 -9.84 -8.41
CA LEU A 41 -26.21 -8.75 -8.65
C LEU A 41 -26.20 -7.75 -7.47
N PRO A 42 -25.03 -7.26 -7.04
CA PRO A 42 -24.92 -6.23 -6.01
C PRO A 42 -25.46 -4.88 -6.51
N THR A 43 -25.77 -3.96 -5.59
CA THR A 43 -25.94 -2.54 -5.90
C THR A 43 -24.63 -1.79 -5.68
N LEU A 44 -24.50 -0.58 -6.24
CA LEU A 44 -23.31 0.24 -6.04
C LEU A 44 -23.01 0.49 -4.54
N LYS A 45 -24.03 0.83 -3.75
CA LYS A 45 -23.90 1.01 -2.29
C LYS A 45 -23.42 -0.25 -1.56
N GLN A 46 -23.76 -1.43 -2.07
CA GLN A 46 -23.29 -2.69 -1.51
C GLN A 46 -21.83 -2.95 -1.86
N LEU A 47 -21.41 -2.60 -3.09
CA LEU A 47 -20.01 -2.66 -3.52
C LEU A 47 -19.15 -1.65 -2.75
N GLU A 48 -19.65 -0.44 -2.49
CA GLU A 48 -18.98 0.54 -1.62
C GLU A 48 -18.71 -0.02 -0.21
N LYS A 49 -19.70 -0.73 0.36
CA LYS A 49 -19.53 -1.40 1.66
C LYS A 49 -18.45 -2.48 1.57
N LEU A 50 -18.47 -3.32 0.54
CA LEU A 50 -17.47 -4.36 0.34
C LEU A 50 -16.06 -3.77 0.17
N ALA A 51 -15.93 -2.73 -0.67
CA ALA A 51 -14.71 -1.99 -0.92
C ALA A 51 -14.11 -1.45 0.39
N LYS A 52 -14.95 -0.84 1.25
CA LYS A 52 -14.51 -0.33 2.55
C LYS A 52 -14.01 -1.42 3.49
N VAL A 53 -14.70 -2.57 3.56
CA VAL A 53 -14.30 -3.67 4.46
C VAL A 53 -13.01 -4.35 3.98
N THR A 54 -12.83 -4.45 2.66
CA THR A 54 -11.65 -5.09 2.05
C THR A 54 -10.49 -4.13 1.76
N HIS A 55 -10.64 -2.85 2.11
CA HIS A 55 -9.71 -1.78 1.72
C HIS A 55 -9.38 -1.79 0.22
N THR A 56 -10.36 -2.18 -0.60
CA THR A 56 -10.24 -2.25 -2.06
C THR A 56 -10.72 -0.93 -2.64
N PRO A 57 -9.93 -0.25 -3.49
CA PRO A 57 -10.45 0.90 -4.24
C PRO A 57 -11.69 0.49 -5.02
N LEU A 58 -12.81 1.21 -4.84
CA LEU A 58 -14.09 0.84 -5.46
C LEU A 58 -13.96 0.63 -6.98
N GLY A 59 -13.17 1.46 -7.66
CA GLY A 59 -12.91 1.35 -9.09
C GLY A 59 -12.27 0.02 -9.50
N TYR A 60 -11.50 -0.62 -8.61
CA TYR A 60 -10.85 -1.89 -8.92
C TYR A 60 -11.87 -3.00 -9.10
N LEU A 61 -12.99 -2.99 -8.38
CA LEU A 61 -14.05 -4.00 -8.51
C LEU A 61 -14.68 -4.05 -9.92
N PHE A 62 -14.47 -3.02 -10.74
CA PHE A 62 -14.96 -2.95 -12.11
C PHE A 62 -13.89 -3.23 -13.17
N LEU A 63 -12.68 -3.63 -12.75
CA LEU A 63 -11.66 -4.09 -13.68
C LEU A 63 -12.05 -5.44 -14.30
N PRO A 64 -11.62 -5.71 -15.54
CA PRO A 64 -11.90 -6.98 -16.21
C PRO A 64 -11.20 -8.16 -15.53
N GLU A 65 -10.07 -7.91 -14.86
CA GLU A 65 -9.29 -8.91 -14.15
C GLU A 65 -8.61 -8.31 -12.92
N PRO A 66 -8.25 -9.15 -11.92
CA PRO A 66 -7.52 -8.68 -10.75
C PRO A 66 -6.18 -8.03 -11.10
N PRO A 67 -5.91 -6.80 -10.63
CA PRO A 67 -4.64 -6.15 -10.89
C PRO A 67 -3.50 -6.80 -10.10
N GLU A 68 -2.28 -6.74 -10.65
CA GLU A 68 -1.06 -7.02 -9.90
C GLU A 68 -0.69 -5.84 -9.01
N GLU A 69 -0.75 -6.03 -7.70
CA GLU A 69 -0.27 -5.04 -6.73
C GLU A 69 1.19 -5.32 -6.34
N ARG A 70 2.07 -4.39 -6.72
CA ARG A 70 3.50 -4.44 -6.40
C ARG A 70 3.83 -3.41 -5.34
N LEU A 71 4.82 -3.71 -4.50
CA LEU A 71 5.32 -2.73 -3.54
C LEU A 71 5.92 -1.53 -4.30
N PRO A 72 5.53 -0.29 -3.97
CA PRO A 72 6.02 0.91 -4.63
C PRO A 72 7.46 1.30 -4.21
N VAL A 73 8.11 0.47 -3.40
CA VAL A 73 9.45 0.64 -2.85
C VAL A 73 10.15 -0.72 -2.80
N GLN A 74 11.48 -0.71 -2.68
CA GLN A 74 12.22 -1.94 -2.45
C GLN A 74 11.86 -2.53 -1.07
N ASP A 75 11.56 -3.82 -1.03
CA ASP A 75 11.18 -4.50 0.20
C ASP A 75 12.41 -5.02 0.96
N PHE A 76 12.93 -4.22 1.88
CA PHE A 76 14.04 -4.59 2.75
C PHE A 76 13.63 -5.48 3.94
N ARG A 77 12.35 -5.87 4.04
CA ARG A 77 11.87 -6.75 5.13
C ARG A 77 12.19 -8.23 4.88
N THR A 78 12.92 -8.54 3.81
CA THR A 78 13.17 -9.92 3.39
C THR A 78 14.66 -10.18 3.19
N VAL A 79 15.08 -11.39 3.56
CA VAL A 79 16.32 -12.00 3.08
C VAL A 79 16.08 -12.66 1.70
N PRO A 80 17.12 -12.86 0.87
CA PRO A 80 17.00 -13.23 -0.54
C PRO A 80 16.07 -14.42 -0.89
N ASP A 81 15.90 -15.38 0.02
CA ASP A 81 15.14 -16.64 -0.21
C ASP A 81 13.78 -16.72 0.50
N ALA A 82 13.27 -15.63 1.09
CA ALA A 82 11.94 -15.64 1.70
C ALA A 82 10.84 -15.56 0.61
N VAL A 83 9.82 -16.42 0.72
CA VAL A 83 8.63 -16.37 -0.16
C VAL A 83 7.99 -14.98 -0.07
N ARG A 84 7.95 -14.29 -1.21
CA ARG A 84 7.31 -12.97 -1.35
C ARG A 84 5.79 -13.14 -1.21
N GLY A 85 5.25 -12.80 -0.04
CA GLY A 85 3.81 -12.63 0.13
C GLY A 85 3.29 -11.39 -0.62
N ARG A 86 2.01 -11.40 -0.99
CA ARG A 86 1.34 -10.17 -1.47
C ARG A 86 1.37 -9.12 -0.35
N PRO A 87 1.68 -7.85 -0.64
CA PRO A 87 1.60 -6.79 0.36
C PRO A 87 0.17 -6.64 0.86
N SER A 88 0.00 -6.40 2.15
CA SER A 88 -1.34 -6.14 2.70
C SER A 88 -1.89 -4.80 2.18
N PRO A 89 -3.21 -4.66 2.06
CA PRO A 89 -3.84 -3.39 1.71
C PRO A 89 -3.38 -2.22 2.60
N ASP A 90 -3.35 -2.44 3.92
CA ASP A 90 -2.92 -1.43 4.90
C ASP A 90 -1.47 -0.98 4.67
N LEU A 91 -0.59 -1.90 4.26
CA LEU A 91 0.79 -1.58 3.93
C LEU A 91 0.87 -0.72 2.68
N LEU A 92 0.15 -1.09 1.61
CA LEU A 92 0.11 -0.31 0.37
C LEU A 92 -0.44 1.10 0.61
N ASP A 93 -1.54 1.21 1.36
CA ASP A 93 -2.16 2.50 1.70
C ASP A 93 -1.23 3.38 2.53
N THR A 94 -0.53 2.78 3.50
CA THR A 94 0.48 3.47 4.31
C THR A 94 1.62 3.97 3.43
N LEU A 95 2.16 3.12 2.56
CA LEU A 95 3.25 3.49 1.65
C LEU A 95 2.85 4.62 0.70
N HIS A 96 1.67 4.53 0.08
CA HIS A 96 1.15 5.60 -0.78
C HIS A 96 0.96 6.91 -0.02
N THR A 97 0.47 6.84 1.22
CA THR A 97 0.27 8.03 2.07
C THR A 97 1.61 8.66 2.45
N MET A 98 2.60 7.86 2.84
CA MET A 98 3.93 8.38 3.18
C MET A 98 4.63 8.96 1.95
N ARG A 99 4.54 8.30 0.79
CA ARG A 99 5.11 8.80 -0.47
C ARG A 99 4.53 10.17 -0.84
N ARG A 100 3.20 10.33 -0.79
CA ARG A 100 2.55 11.63 -1.04
C ARG A 100 3.03 12.72 -0.09
N ARG A 101 3.19 12.40 1.20
CA ARG A 101 3.70 13.35 2.20
C ARG A 101 5.15 13.74 1.95
N GLN A 102 6.00 12.78 1.58
CA GLN A 102 7.40 13.04 1.24
C GLN A 102 7.52 13.91 -0.02
N GLU A 103 6.74 13.60 -1.04
CA GLU A 103 6.71 14.38 -2.30
C GLU A 103 6.25 15.81 -2.04
N TRP A 104 5.13 15.97 -1.31
CA TRP A 104 4.65 17.29 -0.90
C TRP A 104 5.68 18.08 -0.08
N LEU A 105 6.33 17.45 0.90
CA LEU A 105 7.35 18.13 1.71
C LEU A 105 8.53 18.58 0.86
N ARG A 106 8.98 17.72 -0.08
CA ARG A 106 10.07 18.05 -1.00
C ARG A 106 9.70 19.24 -1.88
N GLU A 107 8.52 19.22 -2.50
CA GLU A 107 8.04 20.32 -3.35
C GLU A 107 7.96 21.61 -2.55
N SER A 108 7.39 21.57 -1.35
CA SER A 108 7.27 22.72 -0.45
C SER A 108 8.64 23.32 -0.06
N LEU A 109 9.64 22.48 0.23
CA LEU A 109 11.01 22.94 0.54
C LEU A 109 11.70 23.55 -0.69
N VAL A 110 11.47 22.99 -1.89
CA VAL A 110 12.03 23.54 -3.14
C VAL A 110 11.39 24.88 -3.47
N GLU A 111 10.07 25.01 -3.33
CA GLU A 111 9.33 26.25 -3.58
C GLU A 111 9.71 27.37 -2.60
N SER A 112 10.11 27.02 -1.38
CA SER A 112 10.54 27.97 -0.35
C SER A 112 12.05 28.27 -0.36
N ASP A 113 12.79 27.77 -1.36
CA ASP A 113 14.24 27.93 -1.50
C ASP A 113 15.00 27.49 -0.21
N ALA A 114 14.57 26.38 0.37
CA ALA A 114 15.18 25.85 1.58
C ALA A 114 16.64 25.42 1.32
N GLU A 115 17.52 25.83 2.23
CA GLU A 115 18.95 25.50 2.14
C GLU A 115 19.19 23.98 2.16
N PRO A 116 20.07 23.45 1.28
CA PRO A 116 20.47 22.06 1.31
C PRO A 116 21.08 21.65 2.66
N LEU A 117 20.78 20.44 3.09
CA LEU A 117 21.39 19.87 4.29
C LEU A 117 22.84 19.48 4.00
N ALA A 118 23.79 20.03 4.75
CA ALA A 118 25.23 19.86 4.52
C ALA A 118 25.72 18.41 4.56
N PHE A 119 24.99 17.50 5.22
CA PHE A 119 25.35 16.09 5.30
C PHE A 119 24.80 15.25 4.13
N VAL A 120 23.91 15.79 3.30
CA VAL A 120 23.42 15.07 2.11
C VAL A 120 24.51 15.10 1.04
N ALA A 121 24.87 13.93 0.51
CA ALA A 121 25.95 13.74 -0.47
C ALA A 121 27.36 14.18 0.01
N SER A 122 27.59 14.22 1.34
CA SER A 122 28.89 14.60 1.91
C SER A 122 29.95 13.47 1.93
N ALA A 123 29.56 12.23 1.67
CA ALA A 123 30.43 11.04 1.72
C ALA A 123 30.50 10.31 0.36
N ARG A 124 31.61 9.61 0.12
CA ARG A 124 31.90 8.81 -1.07
C ARG A 124 32.03 7.33 -0.72
N LEU A 125 31.83 6.46 -1.70
CA LEU A 125 31.95 5.00 -1.53
C LEU A 125 33.35 4.52 -1.09
N ALA A 126 34.38 5.34 -1.27
CA ALA A 126 35.76 5.05 -0.87
C ALA A 126 36.10 5.54 0.55
N ASP A 127 35.23 6.31 1.19
CA ASP A 127 35.46 6.82 2.54
C ASP A 127 35.23 5.70 3.57
N ASP A 128 35.90 5.79 4.72
CA ASP A 128 35.77 4.81 5.81
C ASP A 128 34.33 4.82 6.38
N PRO A 129 33.59 3.69 6.32
CA PRO A 129 32.20 3.62 6.79
C PRO A 129 32.05 4.01 8.27
N ASP A 130 33.01 3.66 9.12
CA ASP A 130 32.95 3.94 10.55
C ASP A 130 33.13 5.45 10.82
N ALA A 131 34.05 6.11 10.11
CA ALA A 131 34.21 7.55 10.17
C ALA A 131 32.98 8.31 9.68
N VAL A 132 32.41 7.90 8.54
CA VAL A 132 31.17 8.49 8.01
C VAL A 132 30.02 8.34 9.02
N GLY A 133 29.87 7.15 9.63
CA GLY A 133 28.85 6.90 10.64
C GLY A 133 28.96 7.83 11.86
N ARG A 134 30.19 8.09 12.34
CA ARG A 134 30.44 9.04 13.44
C ARG A 134 30.06 10.47 13.06
N GLU A 135 30.43 10.91 11.86
CA GLU A 135 30.10 12.26 11.40
C GLU A 135 28.59 12.45 11.20
N MET A 136 27.89 11.42 10.71
CA MET A 136 26.43 11.46 10.59
C MET A 136 25.74 11.55 11.95
N ARG A 137 26.23 10.84 12.97
CA ARG A 137 25.71 10.97 14.34
C ARG A 137 25.89 12.39 14.87
N ARG A 138 27.06 12.99 14.66
CA ARG A 138 27.33 14.38 15.05
C ARG A 138 26.41 15.35 14.34
N ALA A 139 26.29 15.23 13.01
CA ALA A 139 25.44 16.10 12.20
C ALA A 139 23.95 16.02 12.59
N LEU A 140 23.49 14.85 13.06
CA LEU A 140 22.12 14.60 13.48
C LEU A 140 21.88 14.80 15.00
N GLY A 141 22.90 15.13 15.78
CA GLY A 141 22.80 15.28 17.24
C GLY A 141 22.57 13.97 17.99
N LEU A 142 23.07 12.85 17.47
CA LEU A 142 22.89 11.48 17.98
C LEU A 142 24.15 10.92 18.70
N ASP A 143 25.01 11.79 19.22
CA ASP A 143 26.31 11.43 19.81
C ASP A 143 26.20 10.73 21.19
N ALA A 144 25.04 10.79 21.83
CA ALA A 144 24.83 10.35 23.21
C ALA A 144 24.26 8.92 23.37
N GLY A 145 24.32 8.06 22.34
CA GLY A 145 23.68 6.73 22.35
C GLY A 145 24.50 5.62 21.72
#